data_AF-A0AAN7QSF7-F1
#
_entry.id   AF-A0AAN7QSF7-F1
#
_cell.length_a   1.000
_cell.length_b   1.000
_cell.length_c   1.000
_cell.angle_alpha   90.00
_cell.angle_beta   90.00
_cell.angle_gamma   90.00
#
_symmetry.space_group_name_H-M   'P 1'
#
loop_
_entity.id
_entity.type
_entity.pdbx_description
1 polymer ?
#
loop_
_entity_poly.entity_id
_entity_poly.type
_entity_poly.pdbx_seq_one_letter_code
_entity_poly.pdbx_strand_id
1 'polypeptide(L)'
;MANRISGATLFLSCLGFLPLFHSCSGQITDLGGSVRRHQRHPLRFRSECRLENLHVLEPSRRIEAEAGYTELWDEKEEALTCTGSAFTRHVIRRNGLFLPSYSNPAELMYVVQGRGLYGVTVPGCPETYQSEFRGRQGTSEMEGVKRFFGDRHQKVREIHEGDINPCPSTK
;
A
#
# COMPACT_ATOMS: atom_id res chain seq x y z
N MET A 1 16.69 -50.03 -69.76
CA MET A 1 15.42 -49.27 -69.76
C MET A 1 15.55 -48.17 -68.72
N ALA A 2 15.25 -46.95 -69.15
CA ALA A 2 15.50 -45.73 -68.41
C ALA A 2 14.55 -45.60 -67.22
N ASN A 3 15.02 -45.03 -66.11
CA ASN A 3 14.28 -43.97 -65.45
C ASN A 3 15.25 -43.08 -64.66
N ARG A 4 15.54 -41.92 -65.25
CA ARG A 4 16.08 -40.75 -64.56
C ARG A 4 14.99 -40.24 -63.63
N ILE A 5 15.15 -40.42 -62.33
CA ILE A 5 14.30 -39.74 -61.34
C ILE A 5 15.11 -38.55 -60.83
N SER A 6 14.60 -37.37 -61.18
CA SER A 6 15.17 -36.06 -60.96
C SER A 6 15.36 -35.77 -59.47
N GLY A 7 16.56 -35.33 -59.07
CA GLY A 7 16.88 -34.86 -57.71
C GLY A 7 16.12 -33.61 -57.24
N ALA A 8 15.07 -33.21 -57.95
CA ALA A 8 14.20 -32.10 -57.58
C ALA A 8 13.08 -32.49 -56.60
N THR A 9 12.79 -33.78 -56.38
CA THR A 9 11.67 -34.21 -55.51
C THR A 9 12.06 -34.48 -54.06
N LEU A 10 13.34 -34.52 -53.72
CA LEU A 10 13.81 -34.67 -52.33
C LEU A 10 14.11 -33.33 -51.63
N PHE A 11 14.21 -32.23 -52.36
CA PHE A 11 14.35 -30.88 -51.77
C PHE A 11 13.01 -30.21 -51.44
N LEU A 12 11.89 -30.77 -51.91
CA LEU A 12 10.54 -30.23 -51.67
C LEU A 12 9.86 -30.79 -50.40
N SER A 13 10.43 -31.78 -49.73
CA SER A 13 9.89 -32.32 -48.47
C SER A 13 10.50 -31.69 -47.20
N CYS A 14 11.59 -30.94 -47.31
CA CYS A 14 12.21 -30.24 -46.17
C CYS A 14 11.78 -28.77 -46.01
N LEU A 15 11.09 -28.19 -47.00
CA LEU A 15 10.56 -26.82 -46.93
C LEU A 15 9.12 -26.74 -46.37
N GLY A 16 8.52 -27.87 -46.01
CA GLY A 16 7.13 -27.97 -45.52
C GLY A 16 6.96 -28.02 -43.98
N PHE A 17 8.02 -27.85 -43.19
CA PHE A 17 7.97 -27.88 -41.72
C PHE A 17 8.60 -26.64 -41.04
N LEU A 18 8.74 -25.54 -41.78
CA LEU A 18 9.32 -24.28 -41.29
C LEU A 18 8.35 -23.09 -41.21
N PRO A 19 7.07 -23.30 -40.86
CA PRO A 19 6.36 -22.24 -40.14
C PRO A 19 5.54 -22.79 -38.97
N LEU A 20 6.18 -23.23 -37.89
CA LEU A 20 5.50 -23.48 -36.62
C LEU A 20 6.06 -22.69 -35.42
N PHE A 21 6.95 -21.73 -35.67
CA PHE A 21 7.46 -20.83 -34.62
C PHE A 21 7.54 -19.37 -35.08
N HIS A 22 6.48 -18.87 -35.72
CA HIS A 22 6.25 -17.43 -35.78
C HIS A 22 5.30 -17.01 -34.67
N SER A 23 5.91 -16.61 -33.54
CA SER A 23 5.58 -15.42 -32.76
C SER A 23 4.10 -15.00 -32.76
N CYS A 24 3.41 -15.30 -31.66
CA CYS A 24 2.22 -14.59 -31.24
C CYS A 24 2.60 -13.12 -30.95
N SER A 25 2.57 -12.28 -31.98
CA SER A 25 2.48 -10.83 -31.80
C SER A 25 1.00 -10.53 -31.57
N GLY A 26 0.59 -10.40 -30.30
CA GLY A 26 -0.72 -9.87 -29.96
C GLY A 26 -0.81 -8.41 -30.41
N GLN A 27 -1.29 -8.17 -31.62
CA GLN A 27 -1.84 -6.88 -31.99
C GLN A 27 -3.18 -6.75 -31.29
N ILE A 28 -3.26 -5.90 -30.27
CA ILE A 28 -4.54 -5.44 -29.74
C ILE A 28 -5.18 -4.60 -30.85
N THR A 29 -6.06 -5.22 -31.63
CA THR A 29 -7.00 -4.52 -32.49
C THR A 29 -8.04 -3.86 -31.60
N ASP A 30 -7.87 -2.55 -31.41
CA ASP A 30 -8.82 -1.68 -30.71
C ASP A 30 -10.08 -1.53 -31.59
N LEU A 31 -11.01 -2.49 -31.49
CA LEU A 31 -12.35 -2.38 -32.06
C LEU A 31 -13.14 -1.40 -31.20
N GLY A 32 -13.29 -0.19 -31.75
CA GLY A 32 -13.86 0.98 -31.11
C GLY A 32 -15.17 0.72 -30.35
N GLY A 33 -15.04 0.74 -29.04
CA GLY A 33 -16.11 0.97 -28.07
C GLY A 33 -15.69 2.07 -27.11
N SER A 34 -15.72 3.33 -27.57
CA SER A 34 -15.78 4.55 -26.74
C SER A 34 -15.03 4.50 -25.39
N VAL A 35 -13.74 4.18 -25.38
CA VAL A 35 -12.89 4.60 -24.25
C VAL A 35 -12.67 6.09 -24.47
N ARG A 36 -13.38 6.92 -23.69
CA ARG A 36 -13.02 8.32 -23.53
C ARG A 36 -11.53 8.35 -23.22
N ARG A 37 -10.76 8.77 -24.20
CA ARG A 37 -9.43 9.33 -24.01
C ARG A 37 -9.65 10.54 -23.13
N HIS A 38 -9.76 10.30 -21.81
CA HIS A 38 -9.63 11.36 -20.83
C HIS A 38 -8.22 11.85 -21.04
N GLN A 39 -8.18 12.92 -21.85
CA GLN A 39 -7.21 13.97 -21.92
C GLN A 39 -5.99 13.59 -21.10
N ARG A 40 -4.87 13.36 -21.79
CA ARG A 40 -3.59 13.79 -21.26
C ARG A 40 -3.84 15.23 -20.82
N HIS A 41 -4.20 15.43 -19.55
CA HIS A 41 -4.03 16.72 -18.93
C HIS A 41 -2.57 17.00 -19.25
N PRO A 42 -2.26 18.06 -20.03
CA PRO A 42 -0.89 18.53 -19.97
C PRO A 42 -0.66 18.66 -18.48
N LEU A 43 0.36 17.97 -17.95
CA LEU A 43 0.92 18.34 -16.66
C LEU A 43 1.14 19.83 -16.83
N ARG A 44 0.18 20.63 -16.33
CA ARG A 44 0.37 22.05 -16.18
C ARG A 44 1.45 22.02 -15.13
N PHE A 45 2.71 22.04 -15.58
CA PHE A 45 3.80 22.47 -14.76
C PHE A 45 3.39 23.87 -14.34
N ARG A 46 2.67 23.91 -13.23
CA ARG A 46 2.44 25.09 -12.44
C ARG A 46 3.85 25.62 -12.26
N SER A 47 4.08 26.88 -12.60
CA SER A 47 5.38 27.53 -12.41
C SER A 47 5.93 27.33 -10.99
N GLU A 48 5.06 26.97 -10.03
CA GLU A 48 5.36 26.54 -8.67
C GLU A 48 6.30 25.34 -8.51
N CYS A 49 6.55 24.54 -9.55
CA CYS A 49 7.50 23.42 -9.49
C CYS A 49 8.86 23.73 -10.13
N ARG A 50 9.19 25.01 -10.37
CA ARG A 50 10.54 25.42 -10.77
C ARG A 50 11.39 25.65 -9.52
N LEU A 51 12.00 24.58 -9.01
CA LEU A 51 12.88 24.62 -7.84
C LEU A 51 14.30 24.99 -8.28
N GLU A 52 14.79 26.14 -7.83
CA GLU A 52 16.15 26.59 -8.14
C GLU A 52 17.19 25.97 -7.19
N ASN A 53 16.78 25.67 -5.95
CA ASN A 53 17.65 25.05 -4.94
C ASN A 53 16.88 24.00 -4.14
N LEU A 54 17.40 22.77 -4.12
CA LEU A 54 16.90 21.68 -3.30
C LEU A 54 17.86 21.47 -2.13
N HIS A 55 17.30 21.46 -0.92
CA HIS A 55 18.04 21.24 0.30
C HIS A 55 17.38 20.15 1.14
N VAL A 56 18.15 19.62 2.10
CA VAL A 56 17.65 18.63 3.04
C VAL A 56 16.73 19.34 4.04
N LEU A 57 15.50 18.86 4.17
CA LEU A 57 14.52 19.40 5.10
C LEU A 57 14.60 18.69 6.45
N GLU A 58 14.68 19.47 7.52
CA GLU A 58 14.55 18.99 8.90
C GLU A 58 13.15 19.29 9.44
N PRO A 59 12.69 18.59 10.49
CA PRO A 59 11.41 18.91 11.11
C PRO A 59 11.42 20.34 11.67
N SER A 60 10.38 21.10 11.35
CA SER A 60 10.23 22.50 11.78
C SER A 60 9.56 22.62 13.16
N ARG A 61 8.77 21.60 13.56
CA ARG A 61 8.00 21.62 14.81
C ARG A 61 7.97 20.25 15.47
N ARG A 62 7.89 20.26 16.81
CA ARG A 62 7.72 19.06 17.63
C ARG A 62 6.59 19.26 18.63
N ILE A 63 5.74 18.24 18.77
CA ILE A 63 4.61 18.18 19.71
C ILE A 63 4.89 17.06 20.70
N GLU A 64 4.96 17.40 21.99
CA GLU A 64 5.21 16.42 23.06
C GLU A 64 3.93 15.68 23.47
N ALA A 65 4.10 14.42 23.84
CA ALA A 65 3.06 13.59 24.46
C ALA A 65 3.66 12.78 25.62
N GLU A 66 2.82 12.25 26.49
CA GLU A 66 3.23 11.42 27.63
C GLU A 66 4.14 10.26 27.17
N ALA A 67 3.71 9.54 26.13
CA ALA A 67 4.39 8.35 25.66
C ALA A 67 5.19 8.56 24.37
N GLY A 68 5.62 9.79 24.05
CA GLY A 68 6.34 10.05 22.80
C GLY A 68 6.35 11.49 22.37
N TYR A 69 6.56 11.71 21.08
CA TYR A 69 6.41 13.01 20.43
C TYR A 69 6.14 12.84 18.94
N THR A 70 5.64 13.90 18.32
CA THR A 70 5.40 14.00 16.88
C THR A 70 6.21 15.16 16.32
N GLU A 71 6.99 14.91 15.28
CA GLU A 71 7.72 15.91 14.51
C GLU A 71 7.02 16.17 13.18
N LEU A 72 6.98 17.43 12.78
CA LEU A 72 6.31 17.89 11.57
C LEU A 72 7.30 18.68 10.72
N TRP A 73 7.26 18.46 9.42
CA TRP A 73 7.95 19.29 8.43
C TRP A 73 7.01 20.43 8.01
N ASP A 74 7.58 21.58 7.63
CA ASP A 74 6.74 22.69 7.14
C ASP A 74 6.21 22.36 5.74
N GLU A 75 4.90 22.13 5.64
CA GLU A 75 4.21 21.82 4.37
C GLU A 75 4.36 22.95 3.33
N LYS A 76 4.71 24.16 3.77
CA LYS A 76 4.94 25.33 2.90
C LYS A 76 6.31 25.33 2.24
N GLU A 77 7.20 24.40 2.56
CA GLU A 77 8.48 24.23 1.85
C GLU A 77 8.23 24.00 0.36
N GLU A 78 9.00 24.66 -0.51
CA GLU A 78 8.75 24.66 -1.96
C GLU A 78 8.73 23.23 -2.54
N ALA A 79 9.64 22.36 -2.05
CA ALA A 79 9.71 20.96 -2.45
C ALA A 79 8.46 20.16 -2.04
N LEU A 80 7.90 20.45 -0.86
CA LEU A 80 6.71 19.77 -0.34
C LEU A 80 5.43 20.28 -1.00
N THR A 81 5.35 21.60 -1.22
CA THR A 81 4.26 22.23 -1.97
C THR A 81 4.22 21.74 -3.42
N CYS A 82 5.37 21.65 -4.09
CA CYS A 82 5.44 21.14 -5.47
C CYS A 82 5.00 19.67 -5.57
N THR A 83 5.40 18.83 -4.62
CA THR A 83 5.01 17.41 -4.59
C THR A 83 3.61 17.17 -4.01
N GLY A 84 2.99 18.19 -3.42
CA GLY A 84 1.70 18.08 -2.74
C GLY A 84 1.72 17.07 -1.59
N SER A 85 2.88 16.92 -0.94
CA SER A 85 3.12 15.93 0.09
C SER A 85 3.41 16.59 1.43
N ALA A 86 3.00 15.93 2.52
CA ALA A 86 3.32 16.34 3.89
C ALA A 86 4.03 15.19 4.60
N PHE A 87 4.96 15.54 5.49
CA PHE A 87 5.73 14.56 6.24
C PHE A 87 5.57 14.79 7.73
N THR A 88 5.36 13.69 8.45
CA THR A 88 5.23 13.64 9.90
C THR A 88 5.99 12.43 10.41
N ARG A 89 6.65 12.57 11.56
CA ARG A 89 7.37 11.48 12.23
C ARG A 89 6.86 11.32 13.64
N HIS A 90 6.33 10.15 13.95
CA HIS A 90 5.89 9.79 15.28
C HIS A 90 6.95 8.94 15.98
N VAL A 91 7.36 9.36 17.17
CA VAL A 91 8.24 8.58 18.03
C VAL A 91 7.43 8.12 19.23
N ILE A 92 7.11 6.83 19.27
CA ILE A 92 6.31 6.20 20.32
C ILE A 92 7.26 5.43 21.25
N ARG A 93 7.25 5.77 22.54
CA ARG A 93 8.06 5.10 23.57
C ARG A 93 7.46 3.75 23.93
N ARG A 94 8.23 2.93 24.65
CA ARG A 94 7.78 1.61 25.13
C ARG A 94 6.46 1.73 25.90
N ASN A 95 5.52 0.83 25.60
CA ASN A 95 4.15 0.82 26.13
C ASN A 95 3.32 2.08 25.81
N GLY A 96 3.77 2.89 24.84
CA GLY A 96 3.00 4.02 24.34
C GLY A 96 1.90 3.59 23.39
N LEU A 97 0.78 4.32 23.44
CA LEU A 97 -0.33 4.17 22.51
C LEU A 97 -0.48 5.46 21.72
N PHE A 98 -0.34 5.37 20.39
CA PHE A 98 -0.77 6.45 19.52
C PHE A 98 -2.31 6.41 19.44
N LEU A 99 -2.95 7.50 19.85
CA LEU A 99 -4.41 7.54 19.90
C LEU A 99 -4.98 7.44 18.48
N PRO A 100 -6.10 6.72 18.28
CA PRO A 100 -6.73 6.62 16.97
C PRO A 100 -7.04 8.00 16.40
N SER A 101 -6.59 8.24 15.16
CA SER A 101 -6.84 9.46 14.40
C SER A 101 -7.24 9.10 12.97
N TYR A 102 -7.91 10.03 12.31
CA TYR A 102 -8.24 9.94 10.89
C TYR A 102 -7.68 11.15 10.15
N SER A 103 -7.38 10.93 8.86
CA SER A 103 -6.81 11.94 8.00
C SER A 103 -7.60 12.05 6.70
N ASN A 104 -7.64 13.27 6.17
CA ASN A 104 -8.28 13.56 4.89
C ASN A 104 -7.48 13.01 3.70
N PRO A 105 -6.16 13.25 3.59
CA PRO A 105 -5.34 12.57 2.60
C PRO A 105 -5.11 11.09 2.96
N ALA A 106 -4.80 10.28 1.96
CA ALA A 106 -4.25 8.95 2.19
C ALA A 106 -2.80 9.08 2.65
N GLU A 107 -2.38 8.23 3.59
CA GLU A 107 -1.06 8.26 4.19
C GLU A 107 -0.34 6.92 4.00
N LEU A 108 0.99 6.98 4.01
CA LEU A 108 1.85 5.81 3.98
C LEU A 108 2.77 5.84 5.20
N MET A 109 2.60 4.89 6.11
CA MET A 109 3.41 4.78 7.32
C MET A 109 4.59 3.85 7.08
N TYR A 110 5.81 4.37 7.21
CA TYR A 110 7.04 3.57 7.19
C TYR A 110 7.60 3.41 8.60
N VAL A 111 7.86 2.17 9.02
CA VAL A 111 8.42 1.88 10.34
C VAL A 111 9.94 2.02 10.27
N VAL A 112 10.44 3.18 10.66
CA VAL A 112 11.88 3.49 10.63
C VAL A 112 12.67 2.63 11.63
N GLN A 113 12.12 2.37 12.82
CA GLN A 113 12.79 1.61 13.86
C GLN A 113 11.77 0.97 14.82
N GLY A 114 12.08 -0.24 15.27
CA GLY A 114 11.34 -0.92 16.34
C GLY A 114 10.24 -1.86 15.86
N ARG A 115 9.31 -2.19 16.77
CA ARG A 115 8.17 -3.07 16.49
C ARG A 115 6.98 -2.71 17.37
N GLY A 116 5.78 -3.06 16.95
CA GLY A 116 4.56 -2.75 17.68
C GLY A 116 3.31 -3.38 17.08
N LEU A 117 2.16 -2.84 17.48
CA LEU A 117 0.85 -3.21 16.96
C LEU A 117 0.25 -2.04 16.18
N TYR A 118 -0.36 -2.35 15.04
CA TYR A 118 -1.00 -1.38 14.15
C TYR A 118 -2.40 -1.86 13.80
N GLY A 119 -3.37 -0.96 13.87
CA GLY A 119 -4.76 -1.21 13.53
C GLY A 119 -5.32 -0.11 12.63
N VAL A 120 -6.13 -0.51 11.67
CA VAL A 120 -6.93 0.40 10.83
C VAL A 120 -8.38 -0.05 10.93
N THR A 121 -9.25 0.88 11.28
CA THR A 121 -10.69 0.63 11.30
C THR A 121 -11.27 0.99 9.94
N VAL A 122 -11.78 -0.01 9.23
CA VAL A 122 -12.44 0.20 7.93
C VAL A 122 -13.95 0.21 8.16
N PRO A 123 -14.65 1.32 7.87
CA PRO A 123 -16.10 1.40 8.02
C PRO A 123 -16.82 0.31 7.21
N GLY A 124 -17.81 -0.34 7.84
CA GLY A 124 -18.58 -1.43 7.22
C GLY A 124 -17.91 -2.81 7.25
N CYS A 125 -16.65 -2.91 7.69
CA CYS A 125 -16.01 -4.19 7.91
C CYS A 125 -16.38 -4.79 9.29
N PRO A 126 -16.54 -6.12 9.40
CA PRO A 126 -16.91 -6.76 10.64
C PRO A 126 -15.73 -6.88 11.63
N GLU A 127 -16.06 -6.98 12.91
CA GLU A 127 -15.11 -7.31 13.99
C GLU A 127 -14.73 -8.80 13.93
N THR A 128 -13.56 -9.09 13.34
CA THR A 128 -13.10 -10.46 13.05
C THR A 128 -12.27 -11.07 14.18
N TYR A 129 -11.74 -10.25 15.10
CA TYR A 129 -11.02 -10.71 16.28
C TYR A 129 -11.97 -10.67 17.45
N GLN A 130 -12.15 -11.81 18.11
CA GLN A 130 -13.12 -11.97 19.19
C GLN A 130 -12.48 -12.79 20.30
N SER A 131 -12.65 -12.35 21.54
CA SER A 131 -12.25 -13.11 22.71
C SER A 131 -13.50 -13.52 23.50
N GLU A 132 -13.67 -14.82 23.69
CA GLU A 132 -14.68 -15.37 24.59
C GLU A 132 -14.00 -15.77 25.90
N PHE A 133 -14.39 -15.13 27.00
CA PHE A 133 -13.96 -15.60 28.31
C PHE A 133 -14.82 -16.82 28.70
N ARG A 134 -14.29 -18.03 28.51
CA ARG A 134 -14.87 -19.23 29.14
C ARG A 134 -14.62 -19.15 30.64
N GLY A 135 -15.55 -18.55 31.37
CA GLY A 135 -15.62 -18.73 32.82
C GLY A 135 -15.64 -20.22 33.12
N ARG A 136 -14.62 -20.72 33.83
CA ARG A 136 -14.65 -22.06 34.41
C ARG A 136 -15.93 -22.18 35.23
N GLN A 137 -16.85 -23.02 34.76
CA GLN A 137 -17.98 -23.47 35.53
C GLN A 137 -17.41 -24.32 36.68
N GLY A 138 -17.16 -23.68 37.81
CA GLY A 138 -16.51 -24.27 38.98
C GLY A 138 -16.95 -23.50 40.22
N THR A 139 -18.09 -23.94 40.77
CA THR A 139 -18.50 -23.86 42.17
C THR A 139 -17.66 -22.99 43.11
N SER A 140 -18.19 -21.83 43.50
CA SER A 140 -18.31 -21.38 44.90
C SER A 140 -18.72 -19.90 44.93
N GLU A 141 -19.76 -19.61 45.70
CA GLU A 141 -20.12 -18.28 46.18
C GLU A 141 -18.89 -17.60 46.79
N MET A 142 -18.37 -16.54 46.16
CA MET A 142 -17.52 -15.54 46.81
C MET A 142 -17.50 -14.26 45.95
N GLU A 143 -18.02 -13.18 46.54
CA GLU A 143 -17.65 -11.77 46.40
C GLU A 143 -16.88 -11.29 45.15
N GLY A 144 -17.44 -10.29 44.46
CA GLY A 144 -16.65 -9.20 43.86
C GLY A 144 -15.87 -9.48 42.56
N VAL A 145 -16.11 -10.59 41.86
CA VAL A 145 -15.35 -10.91 40.65
C VAL A 145 -15.83 -10.10 39.45
N LYS A 146 -15.03 -9.08 39.09
CA LYS A 146 -15.03 -8.34 37.82
C LYS A 146 -15.39 -9.27 36.65
N ARG A 147 -16.61 -9.13 36.12
CA ARG A 147 -17.00 -9.73 34.84
C ARG A 147 -16.19 -9.02 33.75
N PHE A 148 -15.06 -9.60 33.34
CA PHE A 148 -14.38 -9.15 32.13
C PHE A 148 -15.26 -9.51 30.94
N PHE A 149 -15.84 -8.49 30.31
CA PHE A 149 -16.63 -8.63 29.09
C PHE A 149 -15.71 -9.12 27.96
N GLY A 150 -16.20 -10.04 27.12
CA GLY A 150 -15.50 -10.46 25.91
C GLY A 150 -15.28 -9.27 24.97
N ASP A 151 -14.14 -9.24 24.30
CA ASP A 151 -13.75 -8.16 23.39
C ASP A 151 -13.96 -8.56 21.93
N ARG A 152 -14.37 -7.60 21.09
CA ARG A 152 -14.56 -7.76 19.64
C ARG A 152 -14.03 -6.53 18.93
N HIS A 153 -13.06 -6.73 18.04
CA HIS A 153 -12.45 -5.64 17.27
C HIS A 153 -11.96 -6.10 15.88
N GLN A 154 -11.57 -5.15 15.03
CA GLN A 154 -11.05 -5.43 13.71
C GLN A 154 -9.63 -5.96 13.85
N LYS A 155 -9.10 -6.53 12.75
CA LYS A 155 -7.78 -7.14 12.75
C LYS A 155 -6.70 -6.10 13.11
N VAL A 156 -5.95 -6.39 14.17
CA VAL A 156 -4.70 -5.71 14.51
C VAL A 156 -3.54 -6.52 13.91
N ARG A 157 -2.48 -5.85 13.50
CA ARG A 157 -1.28 -6.46 12.89
C ARG A 157 -0.06 -6.11 13.72
N GLU A 158 0.86 -7.07 13.85
CA GLU A 158 2.21 -6.75 14.29
C GLU A 158 2.97 -6.05 13.16
N ILE A 159 3.75 -5.03 13.52
CA ILE A 159 4.59 -4.26 12.59
C ILE A 159 6.03 -4.25 13.09
N HIS A 160 6.96 -4.21 12.16
CA HIS A 160 8.41 -4.28 12.37
C HIS A 160 9.15 -3.24 11.53
N GLU A 161 10.39 -2.96 11.91
CA GLU A 161 11.30 -2.11 11.17
C GLU A 161 11.37 -2.52 9.68
N GLY A 162 11.22 -1.52 8.81
CA GLY A 162 11.16 -1.71 7.37
C GLY A 162 9.75 -1.90 6.80
N ASP A 163 8.73 -2.13 7.63
CA ASP A 163 7.36 -2.31 7.15
C ASP A 163 6.79 -1.01 6.58
N ILE A 164 6.04 -1.14 5.48
CA ILE A 164 5.28 -0.06 4.84
C ILE A 164 3.79 -0.39 4.96
N ASN A 165 3.03 0.47 5.65
CA ASN A 165 1.63 0.26 5.97
C ASN A 165 0.77 1.39 5.38
N PRO A 166 -0.18 1.09 4.48
CA PRO A 166 -1.09 2.09 3.95
C PRO A 166 -2.16 2.46 4.99
N CYS A 167 -2.42 3.76 5.10
CA CYS A 167 -3.49 4.32 5.92
C CYS A 167 -4.49 5.04 4.99
N PRO A 168 -5.69 4.49 4.78
CA PRO A 168 -6.65 5.05 3.82
C PRO A 168 -7.26 6.37 4.33
N SER A 169 -7.61 7.24 3.38
CA SER A 169 -8.39 8.45 3.68
C SER A 169 -9.81 8.12 4.14
N THR A 170 -10.38 8.98 4.98
CA THR A 170 -11.77 8.82 5.48
C THR A 170 -12.83 9.65 4.73
N LYS A 171 -12.53 10.14 3.52
CA LYS A 171 -13.49 10.89 2.68
C LYS A 171 -14.30 10.01 1.74
#